data_AF-A0AAV8QTE9-F1
#
_entry.id   AF-A0AAV8QTE9-F1
#
_cell.length_a   1.000
_cell.length_b   1.000
_cell.length_c   1.000
_cell.angle_alpha   90.00
_cell.angle_beta   90.00
_cell.angle_gamma   90.00
#
_symmetry.space_group_name_H-M   'P 1'
#
loop_
_entity.id
_entity.type
_entity.pdbx_description
1 polymer ?
#
loop_
_entity_poly.entity_id
_entity_poly.type
_entity_poly.pdbx_seq_one_letter_code
_entity_poly.pdbx_strand_id
1 'polypeptide(L)'
;MDDELLQAVKDLEHARAELPGQAVAQYKGSLGFKEGLKQMGRVTYEYGYRVALARFRARYPDADIEDDPFTIYPEDDSVPMEWQQDFDDSVPPEP
;
A
#
# COMPACT_ATOMS: atom_id res chain seq x y z
N MET A 1 -4.35 -33.10 37.94
CA MET A 1 -4.27 -33.45 36.50
C MET A 1 -5.30 -32.64 35.72
N ASP A 2 -6.55 -32.56 36.17
CA ASP A 2 -7.61 -31.85 35.43
C ASP A 2 -7.47 -30.31 35.44
N ASP A 3 -6.97 -29.72 36.54
CA ASP A 3 -6.76 -28.27 36.64
C ASP A 3 -5.64 -27.76 35.73
N GLU A 4 -4.60 -28.57 35.53
CA GLU A 4 -3.48 -28.27 34.65
C GLU A 4 -3.90 -28.32 33.17
N LEU A 5 -4.75 -29.30 32.82
CA LEU A 5 -5.37 -29.39 31.51
C LEU A 5 -6.29 -28.20 31.24
N LEU A 6 -7.08 -27.80 32.24
CA LEU A 6 -7.97 -26.64 32.14
C LEU A 6 -7.18 -25.34 31.94
N GLN A 7 -6.04 -25.19 32.61
CA GLN A 7 -5.16 -24.04 32.44
C GLN A 7 -4.55 -24.00 31.03
N ALA A 8 -4.03 -25.13 30.55
CA ALA A 8 -3.44 -25.23 29.21
C ALA A 8 -4.43 -24.88 28.09
N VAL A 9 -5.71 -25.25 28.24
CA VAL A 9 -6.76 -24.90 27.26
C VAL A 9 -7.04 -23.39 27.25
N LYS A 10 -7.08 -22.75 28.42
CA LYS A 10 -7.27 -21.28 28.52
C LYS A 10 -6.10 -20.51 27.91
N ASP A 11 -4.88 -20.98 28.15
CA ASP A 11 -3.67 -20.35 27.60
C ASP A 11 -3.61 -20.50 26.07
N LEU A 12 -4.05 -21.65 25.54
CA LEU A 12 -4.18 -21.88 24.10
C LEU A 12 -5.25 -20.98 23.47
N GLU A 13 -6.42 -20.83 24.09
CA GLU A 13 -7.48 -19.93 23.62
C GLU A 13 -7.02 -18.47 23.62
N HIS A 14 -6.30 -18.06 24.67
CA HIS A 14 -5.71 -16.72 24.76
C HIS A 14 -4.68 -16.48 23.65
N ALA A 15 -3.72 -17.40 23.47
CA ALA A 15 -2.73 -17.31 22.41
C ALA A 15 -3.39 -17.22 21.02
N ARG A 16 -4.44 -18.01 20.78
CA ARG A 16 -5.19 -17.98 19.52
C ARG A 16 -5.91 -16.65 19.28
N ALA A 17 -6.33 -15.96 20.33
CA ALA A 17 -6.94 -14.63 20.22
C ALA A 17 -5.92 -13.52 19.94
N GLU A 18 -4.67 -13.65 20.39
CA GLU A 18 -3.61 -12.65 20.18
C GLU A 18 -2.88 -12.79 18.84
N LEU A 19 -2.73 -14.01 18.32
CA LEU A 19 -2.04 -14.30 17.06
C LEU A 19 -2.51 -13.44 15.85
N PRO A 20 -3.82 -13.21 15.62
CA PRO A 20 -4.29 -12.37 14.52
C PRO A 20 -3.82 -10.91 14.64
N GLY A 21 -3.81 -10.37 15.87
CA GLY A 21 -3.36 -8.99 16.11
C GLY A 21 -1.88 -8.82 15.80
N GLN A 22 -1.07 -9.80 16.19
CA GLN A 22 0.36 -9.81 15.91
C GLN A 22 0.64 -9.95 14.42
N ALA A 23 -0.06 -10.83 13.71
CA ALA A 23 0.07 -10.98 12.26
C ALA A 23 -0.30 -9.70 11.50
N VAL A 24 -1.37 -9.00 11.91
CA VAL A 24 -1.77 -7.71 11.31
C VAL A 24 -0.72 -6.63 11.59
N ALA A 25 -0.16 -6.59 12.81
CA ALA A 25 0.89 -5.64 13.15
C ALA A 25 2.16 -5.87 12.31
N GLN A 26 2.57 -7.13 12.13
CA GLN A 26 3.69 -7.50 11.29
C GLN A 26 3.46 -7.11 9.82
N TYR A 27 2.28 -7.44 9.28
CA TYR A 27 1.91 -7.06 7.91
C TYR A 27 1.93 -5.54 7.71
N LYS A 28 1.35 -4.75 8.62
CA LYS A 28 1.42 -3.27 8.54
C LYS A 28 2.84 -2.73 8.70
N GLY A 29 3.72 -3.48 9.37
CA GLY A 29 5.13 -3.16 9.53
C GLY A 29 5.98 -3.47 8.30
N SER A 30 5.51 -4.36 7.42
CA SER A 30 6.28 -4.84 6.26
C SER A 30 6.60 -3.73 5.27
N LEU A 31 7.69 -3.92 4.52
CA LEU A 31 8.12 -2.99 3.49
C LEU A 31 7.07 -2.88 2.38
N GLY A 32 6.50 -4.01 1.96
CA GLY A 32 5.49 -4.09 0.92
C GLY A 32 4.24 -3.27 1.25
N PHE A 33 3.74 -3.34 2.48
CA PHE A 33 2.59 -2.54 2.90
C PHE A 33 2.88 -1.03 2.84
N LYS A 34 4.04 -0.61 3.33
CA LYS A 34 4.45 0.81 3.32
C LYS A 34 4.65 1.33 1.89
N GLU A 35 5.22 0.52 1.00
CA GLU A 35 5.40 0.89 -0.40
C GLU A 35 4.07 0.94 -1.15
N GLY A 36 3.16 -0.01 -0.88
CA GLY A 36 1.79 0.02 -1.36
C GLY A 36 1.03 1.29 -0.95
N LEU A 37 1.23 1.79 0.28
CA LEU A 37 0.65 3.06 0.72
C LEU A 37 1.17 4.26 -0.07
N LYS A 38 2.46 4.30 -0.43
CA LYS A 38 3.00 5.38 -1.27
C LYS A 38 2.39 5.35 -2.67
N GLN A 39 2.24 4.17 -3.26
CA GLN A 39 1.61 4.01 -4.57
C GLN A 39 0.13 4.44 -4.54
N MET A 40 -0.63 4.02 -3.52
CA MET A 40 -2.03 4.45 -3.37
C MET A 40 -2.15 5.97 -3.17
N GLY A 41 -1.23 6.57 -2.42
CA GLY A 41 -1.14 8.03 -2.27
C GLY A 41 -0.91 8.75 -3.60
N ARG A 42 -0.02 8.23 -4.44
CA ARG A 42 0.25 8.79 -5.77
C ARG A 42 -0.97 8.70 -6.69
N VAL A 43 -1.61 7.54 -6.78
CA VAL A 43 -2.80 7.32 -7.64
C VAL A 43 -3.95 8.24 -7.23
N THR A 44 -4.20 8.39 -5.93
CA THR A 44 -5.29 9.24 -5.43
C THR A 44 -5.00 10.73 -5.66
N TYR A 45 -3.74 11.15 -5.48
CA TYR A 45 -3.30 12.51 -5.78
C TYR A 45 -3.43 12.83 -7.27
N GLU A 46 -2.96 11.93 -8.15
CA GLU A 46 -3.06 12.06 -9.60
C GLU A 46 -4.52 12.19 -10.07
N TYR A 47 -5.41 11.33 -9.55
CA TYR A 47 -6.83 11.43 -9.86
C TYR A 47 -7.42 12.79 -9.46
N GLY A 48 -7.12 13.25 -8.23
CA GLY A 48 -7.58 14.55 -7.74
C GLY A 48 -7.07 15.71 -8.61
N TYR A 49 -5.81 15.64 -9.02
CA TYR A 49 -5.18 16.61 -9.92
C TYR A 49 -5.89 16.66 -11.27
N ARG A 50 -6.09 15.51 -11.93
CA ARG A 50 -6.79 15.44 -13.23
C ARG A 50 -8.20 16.02 -13.16
N VAL A 51 -8.93 15.76 -12.08
CA VAL A 51 -10.28 16.33 -11.85
C VAL A 51 -10.21 17.85 -11.66
N ALA A 52 -9.26 18.36 -10.87
CA ALA A 52 -9.09 19.79 -10.67
C ALA A 52 -8.71 20.50 -11.98
N LEU A 53 -7.80 19.90 -12.76
CA LEU A 53 -7.36 20.38 -14.06
C LEU A 53 -8.52 20.46 -15.07
N ALA A 54 -9.34 19.41 -15.16
CA ALA A 54 -10.51 19.41 -16.03
C ALA A 54 -11.51 20.53 -15.67
N ARG A 55 -11.75 20.75 -14.36
CA ARG A 55 -12.61 21.83 -13.88
C ARG A 55 -12.04 23.22 -14.18
N PHE A 56 -10.73 23.36 -14.04
CA PHE A 56 -10.03 24.61 -14.35
C PHE A 56 -10.16 24.94 -15.84
N ARG A 57 -9.87 23.97 -16.72
CA ARG A 57 -10.02 24.11 -18.19
C ARG A 57 -11.45 24.49 -18.59
N ALA A 58 -12.45 23.89 -17.96
CA ALA A 58 -13.85 24.23 -18.23
C ALA A 58 -14.22 25.67 -17.82
N ARG A 59 -13.54 26.23 -16.81
CA ARG A 59 -13.80 27.59 -16.32
C ARG A 59 -12.98 28.65 -17.06
N TYR A 60 -11.78 28.29 -17.51
CA TYR A 60 -10.84 29.18 -18.18
C TYR A 60 -10.31 28.51 -19.45
N PRO A 61 -11.09 28.48 -20.53
CA PRO A 61 -10.72 27.76 -21.75
C PRO A 61 -9.52 28.37 -22.48
N ASP A 62 -9.28 29.67 -22.30
CA ASP A 62 -8.18 30.41 -22.94
C ASP A 62 -6.92 30.49 -22.08
N ALA A 63 -6.88 29.82 -20.92
CA ALA A 63 -5.71 29.83 -20.06
C ALA A 63 -4.68 28.81 -20.55
N ASP A 64 -3.44 29.27 -20.78
CA ASP A 64 -2.30 28.40 -21.03
C ASP A 64 -1.95 27.65 -19.74
N ILE A 65 -1.99 26.31 -19.80
CA ILE A 65 -1.66 25.43 -18.69
C ILE A 65 -0.44 24.62 -19.09
N GLU A 66 0.57 24.58 -18.21
CA GLU A 66 1.75 23.74 -18.36
C GLU A 66 1.36 22.25 -18.46
N ASP A 67 2.19 21.46 -19.15
CA ASP A 67 1.91 20.04 -19.36
C ASP A 67 1.69 19.31 -18.04
N ASP A 68 0.65 18.47 -18.02
CA ASP A 68 0.30 17.68 -16.84
C ASP A 68 1.47 16.73 -16.53
N PRO A 69 2.12 16.85 -15.36
CA PRO A 69 3.27 16.01 -14.98
C PRO A 69 2.92 14.53 -14.81
N PHE A 70 1.64 14.17 -14.88
CA PHE A 70 1.12 12.79 -14.88
C PHE A 70 0.65 12.31 -16.26
N THR A 71 0.91 13.09 -17.32
CA THR A 71 0.69 12.63 -18.70
C THR A 71 1.67 11.49 -18.98
N ILE A 72 1.13 10.30 -19.27
CA ILE A 72 1.94 9.16 -19.71
C ILE A 72 2.28 9.40 -21.18
N TYR A 73 3.56 9.63 -21.46
CA TYR A 73 4.07 9.74 -22.82
C TYR A 73 4.42 8.35 -23.38
N PRO A 74 4.39 8.16 -24.71
CA PRO A 74 4.84 6.90 -25.31
C PRO A 74 6.33 6.61 -25.02
N GLU A 75 7.12 7.63 -24.67
CA GLU A 75 8.47 7.49 -24.13
C GLU A 75 8.47 6.86 -22.72
N ASP A 76 7.44 7.12 -21.90
CA ASP A 76 7.31 6.52 -20.57
C ASP A 76 6.95 5.03 -20.64
N ASP A 77 6.30 4.58 -21.72
CA ASP A 77 6.03 3.16 -21.96
C ASP A 77 7.32 2.35 -22.20
N SER A 78 8.42 3.03 -22.56
CA SER A 78 9.74 2.42 -22.68
C SER A 78 10.47 2.27 -21.34
N VAL A 79 9.98 2.94 -20.30
CA VAL A 79 10.45 2.79 -18.93
C VAL A 79 9.65 1.63 -18.31
N PRO A 80 10.26 0.47 -18.04
CA PRO A 80 9.55 -0.64 -17.45
C PRO A 80 9.05 -0.24 -16.06
N MET A 81 7.76 0.07 -15.95
CA MET A 81 7.08 0.19 -14.67
C MET A 81 6.67 -1.22 -14.27
N GLU A 82 7.34 -1.81 -13.28
CA GLU A 82 6.94 -3.13 -12.77
C GLU A 82 5.48 -3.08 -12.29
N TRP A 83 4.60 -3.73 -13.06
CA TRP A 83 3.19 -3.92 -12.70
C TRP A 83 3.00 -4.92 -11.57
N GLN A 84 3.99 -5.77 -11.33
CA GLN A 84 4.04 -6.74 -10.25
C GLN A 84 5.43 -6.63 -9.62
N GLN A 85 5.52 -6.00 -8.46
CA GLN A 85 6.62 -6.28 -7.55
C GLN A 85 6.27 -7.55 -6.80
N ASP A 86 7.11 -8.57 -6.93
CA ASP A 86 7.07 -9.68 -5.99
C ASP A 86 7.43 -9.13 -4.62
N PHE A 87 6.42 -9.03 -3.74
CA PHE A 87 6.63 -8.69 -2.35
C PHE A 87 7.38 -9.86 -1.71
N ASP A 88 8.71 -9.80 -1.70
CA ASP A 88 9.52 -10.75 -0.97
C ASP A 88 9.40 -10.44 0.53
N ASP A 89 8.43 -11.10 1.18
CA ASP A 89 8.24 -11.08 2.63
C ASP A 89 9.27 -11.96 3.38
N SER A 90 10.34 -12.41 2.69
CA SER A 90 11.41 -13.17 3.33
C SER A 90 12.12 -12.36 4.41
N VAL A 91 12.31 -12.98 5.57
CA VAL A 91 13.09 -12.41 6.68
C VAL A 91 14.55 -12.29 6.22
N PRO A 92 15.20 -11.12 6.32
CA PRO A 92 16.61 -10.97 5.96
C PRO A 92 17.48 -11.92 6.80
N PRO A 93 18.55 -12.52 6.23
CA PRO A 93 19.42 -13.39 6.99
C PRO A 93 20.13 -12.61 8.12
N GLU A 94 20.19 -13.21 9.31
CA GLU A 94 20.96 -12.66 10.43
C GLU A 94 22.47 -12.72 10.15
N PRO A 95 23.24 -11.71 10.62
CA PRO A 95 24.69 -11.63 10.44
C PRO A 95 25.48 -12.67 11.27
#